data_AF-Q1LCI3-F1
#
_entry.id   AF-Q1LCI3-F1
#
_cell.length_a   1.000
_cell.length_b   1.000
_cell.length_c   1.000
_cell.angle_alpha   90.00
_cell.angle_beta   90.00
_cell.angle_gamma   90.00
#
_symmetry.space_group_name_H-M   'P 1'
#
loop_
_entity.id
_entity.type
_entity.pdbx_description
1 polymer ?
#
loop_
_entity_poly.entity_id
_entity_poly.type
_entity_poly.pdbx_seq_one_letter_code
_entity_poly.pdbx_strand_id
1 'polypeptide(L)'
;MTSSAPTSFATLPLSAAMQATLVQLGYDAMTPIQAASLPLALAGHDLIAQARTGSGKTAAFALSLLHRLDPRPLDVQALVLCPTRELADQVTQEIRRLARAEDNVKVLTLSGGTPIRPQVESLVHGAHVVVGTPGRIIDHLDRGSLNIDAINTLVLDEADRMLDMGFHDDIAFIASHAPKDRQTLLFSATYPAAIDKLAHRFLRQPKTVKVEEAHDAATITQRFYEVEEGDRLNAVGRLLDHFRPATTLAFCNTKARCRDLADLLRAQGYAALELHGDLDQRDRDQVLVQFANRSCSVLVATDVAARGLDIAQLEAVINVDVTPDPEVHVHRVGRTGRAGEAGSAFSLVSLDEMGRVGNIEQHQGGEFEWHALDELKPSGGGRLLPPMVTLQMLGGRKEKIRPGDILGALTGEAGFTKEQIGKISVMEMSTYIAVDRAIGREAVKRLNEGKVKGRKVRVRMLTTDQR
;
A
#
# COMPACT_ATOMS: atom_id res chain seq x y z
N MET A 1 -26.80 -12.10 20.91
CA MET A 1 -25.96 -13.32 21.02
C MET A 1 -25.23 -13.50 19.71
N THR A 2 -24.04 -12.93 19.58
CA THR A 2 -23.20 -13.06 18.38
C THR A 2 -22.54 -14.43 18.40
N SER A 3 -23.02 -15.33 17.55
CA SER A 3 -22.33 -16.59 17.25
C SER A 3 -20.92 -16.24 16.78
N SER A 4 -19.88 -16.71 17.49
CA SER A 4 -18.51 -16.62 17.02
C SER A 4 -18.41 -17.49 15.77
N ALA A 5 -18.41 -16.86 14.59
CA ALA A 5 -18.20 -17.57 13.34
C ALA A 5 -16.90 -18.38 13.44
N PRO A 6 -16.85 -19.62 12.93
CA PRO A 6 -15.63 -20.40 12.95
C PRO A 6 -14.52 -19.64 12.23
N THR A 7 -13.41 -19.40 12.91
CA THR A 7 -12.30 -18.57 12.41
C THR A 7 -11.27 -19.37 11.61
N SER A 8 -11.37 -20.70 11.55
CA SER A 8 -10.40 -21.52 10.82
C SER A 8 -10.71 -21.60 9.33
N PHE A 9 -9.70 -21.37 8.49
CA PHE A 9 -9.77 -21.59 7.04
C PHE A 9 -10.13 -23.04 6.66
N ALA A 10 -9.86 -24.02 7.54
CA ALA A 10 -10.21 -25.41 7.32
C ALA A 10 -11.73 -25.67 7.26
N THR A 11 -12.54 -24.71 7.70
CA THR A 11 -14.01 -24.79 7.60
C THR A 11 -14.55 -24.38 6.23
N LEU A 12 -13.71 -23.83 5.36
CA LEU A 12 -14.09 -23.40 4.02
C LEU A 12 -13.93 -24.53 3.00
N PRO A 13 -14.72 -24.52 1.90
CA PRO A 13 -14.64 -25.52 0.84
C PRO A 13 -13.43 -25.30 -0.10
N LEU A 14 -12.23 -25.18 0.46
CA LEU A 14 -10.97 -24.98 -0.28
C LEU A 14 -10.30 -26.32 -0.60
N SER A 15 -9.56 -26.38 -1.71
CA SER A 15 -8.77 -27.56 -2.08
C SER A 15 -7.70 -27.87 -1.02
N ALA A 16 -7.31 -29.13 -0.89
CA ALA A 16 -6.26 -29.53 0.05
C ALA A 16 -4.92 -28.79 -0.22
N ALA A 17 -4.60 -28.54 -1.50
CA ALA A 17 -3.43 -27.77 -1.90
C ALA A 17 -3.52 -26.31 -1.44
N MET A 18 -4.70 -25.68 -1.55
CA MET A 18 -4.92 -24.33 -1.05
C MET A 18 -4.81 -24.26 0.48
N GLN A 19 -5.40 -25.22 1.20
CA GLN A 19 -5.29 -25.28 2.66
C GLN A 19 -3.81 -25.42 3.11
N ALA A 20 -3.04 -26.31 2.46
CA ALA A 20 -1.61 -26.46 2.75
C ALA A 20 -0.82 -25.17 2.45
N THR A 21 -1.15 -24.47 1.36
CA THR A 21 -0.54 -23.20 0.98
C THR A 21 -0.83 -22.11 2.02
N LEU A 22 -2.07 -22.03 2.52
CA LEU A 22 -2.45 -21.09 3.58
C LEU A 22 -1.62 -21.31 4.85
N VAL A 23 -1.46 -22.56 5.30
CA VAL A 23 -0.60 -22.90 6.45
C VAL A 23 0.85 -22.48 6.18
N GLN A 24 1.40 -22.79 5.02
CA GLN A 24 2.78 -22.42 4.66
C GLN A 24 2.99 -20.91 4.61
N LEU A 25 1.98 -20.16 4.21
CA LEU A 25 2.01 -18.70 4.13
C LEU A 25 1.74 -18.01 5.48
N GLY A 26 1.40 -18.76 6.54
CA GLY A 26 1.14 -18.25 7.88
C GLY A 26 -0.30 -17.73 8.10
N TYR A 27 -1.27 -18.25 7.35
CA TYR A 27 -2.69 -17.94 7.56
C TYR A 27 -3.28 -18.83 8.66
N ASP A 28 -3.04 -18.46 9.92
CA ASP A 28 -3.46 -19.24 11.09
C ASP A 28 -4.97 -19.20 11.34
N ALA A 29 -5.56 -18.01 11.24
CA ALA A 29 -6.99 -17.76 11.43
C ALA A 29 -7.49 -16.64 10.51
N MET A 30 -8.77 -16.73 10.14
CA MET A 30 -9.47 -15.71 9.36
C MET A 30 -9.64 -14.44 10.18
N THR A 31 -9.38 -13.30 9.56
CA THR A 31 -9.80 -11.99 10.10
C THR A 31 -11.33 -11.89 10.12
N PRO A 32 -11.93 -10.96 10.90
CA PRO A 32 -13.39 -10.82 10.95
C PRO A 32 -14.02 -10.61 9.56
N ILE A 33 -13.39 -9.81 8.70
CA ILE A 33 -13.86 -9.60 7.33
C ILE A 33 -13.75 -10.87 6.49
N GLN A 34 -12.67 -11.65 6.63
CA GLN A 34 -12.52 -12.92 5.92
C GLN A 34 -13.58 -13.94 6.36
N ALA A 35 -13.79 -14.11 7.67
CA ALA A 35 -14.78 -15.04 8.21
C ALA A 35 -16.21 -14.70 7.77
N ALA A 36 -16.54 -13.40 7.65
CA ALA A 36 -17.85 -12.95 7.20
C ALA A 36 -18.03 -12.98 5.68
N SER A 37 -16.96 -12.77 4.89
CA SER A 37 -17.06 -12.67 3.43
C SER A 37 -16.78 -13.97 2.67
N LEU A 38 -15.80 -14.76 3.10
CA LEU A 38 -15.34 -15.95 2.36
C LEU A 38 -16.44 -17.00 2.15
N PRO A 39 -17.26 -17.39 3.14
CA PRO A 39 -18.32 -18.37 2.90
C PRO A 39 -19.30 -17.95 1.81
N LEU A 40 -19.65 -16.66 1.78
CA LEU A 40 -20.58 -16.10 0.79
C LEU A 40 -19.94 -16.00 -0.59
N ALA A 41 -18.69 -15.54 -0.65
CA ALA A 41 -17.95 -15.36 -1.88
C ALA A 41 -17.62 -16.72 -2.54
N LEU A 42 -17.19 -17.72 -1.76
CA LEU A 42 -16.94 -19.07 -2.25
C LEU A 42 -18.22 -19.78 -2.74
N ALA A 43 -19.38 -19.42 -2.20
CA ALA A 43 -20.68 -19.89 -2.70
C ALA A 43 -21.10 -19.23 -4.03
N GLY A 44 -20.30 -18.29 -4.57
CA GLY A 44 -20.55 -17.62 -5.85
C GLY A 44 -21.48 -16.41 -5.76
N HIS A 45 -21.82 -15.93 -4.55
CA HIS A 45 -22.63 -14.72 -4.41
C HIS A 45 -21.82 -13.47 -4.76
N ASP A 46 -22.50 -12.50 -5.38
CA ASP A 46 -22.01 -11.13 -5.44
C ASP A 46 -21.92 -10.56 -4.01
N LEU A 47 -20.91 -9.76 -3.76
CA LEU A 47 -20.58 -9.31 -2.41
C LEU A 47 -20.29 -7.81 -2.39
N ILE A 48 -20.85 -7.13 -1.39
CA ILE A 48 -20.41 -5.80 -0.94
C ILE A 48 -19.75 -6.00 0.42
N ALA A 49 -18.45 -5.73 0.50
CA ALA A 49 -17.66 -5.87 1.71
C ALA A 49 -17.13 -4.50 2.14
N GLN A 50 -17.67 -3.99 3.24
CA GLN A 50 -17.23 -2.74 3.86
C GLN A 50 -16.31 -3.03 5.06
N ALA A 51 -15.03 -2.68 4.91
CA ALA A 51 -14.03 -2.76 5.98
C ALA A 51 -12.82 -1.86 5.69
N ARG A 52 -12.07 -1.46 6.72
CA ARG A 52 -10.86 -0.63 6.57
C ARG A 52 -9.76 -1.29 5.74
N THR A 53 -8.83 -0.49 5.19
CA THR A 53 -7.59 -1.00 4.58
C THR A 53 -6.78 -1.78 5.61
N GLY A 54 -6.16 -2.89 5.20
CA GLY A 54 -5.37 -3.76 6.09
C GLY A 54 -6.17 -4.79 6.90
N SER A 55 -7.50 -4.85 6.76
CA SER A 55 -8.35 -5.86 7.44
C SER A 55 -8.26 -7.27 6.84
N GLY A 56 -7.51 -7.45 5.75
CA GLY A 56 -7.36 -8.75 5.07
C GLY A 56 -8.32 -8.98 3.88
N LYS A 57 -8.94 -7.91 3.36
CA LYS A 57 -9.83 -7.94 2.16
C LYS A 57 -9.18 -8.61 0.95
N THR A 58 -7.90 -8.33 0.70
CA THR A 58 -7.16 -8.88 -0.44
C THR A 58 -7.15 -10.40 -0.46
N ALA A 59 -6.86 -11.04 0.67
CA ALA A 59 -6.90 -12.49 0.77
C ALA A 59 -8.32 -13.05 0.57
N ALA A 60 -9.35 -12.33 1.06
CA ALA A 60 -10.75 -12.76 0.91
C ALA A 60 -11.16 -12.88 -0.56
N PHE A 61 -10.93 -11.85 -1.38
CA PHE A 61 -11.26 -11.93 -2.80
C PHE A 61 -10.27 -12.76 -3.61
N ALA A 62 -8.99 -12.79 -3.24
CA ALA A 62 -8.00 -13.60 -3.94
C ALA A 62 -8.30 -15.09 -3.79
N LEU A 63 -8.70 -15.55 -2.61
CA LEU A 63 -9.15 -16.93 -2.42
C LEU A 63 -10.43 -17.22 -3.20
N SER A 64 -11.39 -16.30 -3.21
CA SER A 64 -12.64 -16.47 -3.97
C SER A 64 -12.41 -16.56 -5.48
N LEU A 65 -11.57 -15.70 -6.05
CA LEU A 65 -11.29 -15.72 -7.49
C LEU A 65 -10.46 -16.94 -7.89
N LEU A 66 -9.49 -17.35 -7.07
CA LEU A 66 -8.68 -18.55 -7.33
C LEU A 66 -9.51 -19.83 -7.23
N HIS A 67 -10.50 -19.88 -6.33
CA HIS A 67 -11.40 -21.02 -6.18
C HIS A 67 -12.24 -21.30 -7.45
N ARG A 68 -12.54 -20.27 -8.24
CA ARG A 68 -13.33 -20.38 -9.48
C ARG A 68 -12.49 -20.44 -10.75
N LEU A 69 -11.16 -20.40 -10.61
CA LEU A 69 -10.24 -20.35 -11.73
C LEU A 69 -10.02 -21.75 -12.32
N ASP A 70 -10.07 -21.85 -13.65
CA ASP A 70 -9.59 -23.04 -14.37
C ASP A 70 -8.20 -22.75 -14.96
N PRO A 71 -7.13 -23.42 -14.50
CA PRO A 71 -5.77 -23.15 -14.98
C PRO A 71 -5.47 -23.73 -16.38
N ARG A 72 -6.43 -24.43 -17.01
CA ARG A 72 -6.24 -25.05 -18.32
C ARG A 72 -6.31 -24.04 -19.49
N PRO A 73 -7.40 -23.25 -19.65
CA PRO A 73 -7.44 -22.20 -20.66
C PRO A 73 -6.61 -21.00 -20.20
N LEU A 74 -5.82 -20.44 -21.12
CA LEU A 74 -4.99 -19.24 -20.86
C LEU A 74 -5.77 -17.92 -21.03
N ASP A 75 -7.10 -17.99 -21.03
CA ASP A 75 -8.00 -16.85 -21.13
C ASP A 75 -8.13 -16.13 -19.78
N VAL A 76 -8.35 -14.81 -19.84
CA VAL A 76 -8.55 -13.99 -18.64
C VAL A 76 -9.91 -14.33 -18.05
N GLN A 77 -9.89 -14.90 -16.85
CA GLN A 77 -11.07 -15.36 -16.11
C GLN A 77 -11.41 -14.47 -14.92
N ALA A 78 -10.44 -13.73 -14.39
CA ALA A 78 -10.65 -12.78 -13.31
C ALA A 78 -10.02 -11.43 -13.63
N LEU A 79 -10.77 -10.36 -13.38
CA LEU A 79 -10.31 -8.98 -13.48
C LEU A 79 -10.44 -8.30 -12.11
N VAL A 80 -9.35 -7.71 -11.62
CA VAL A 80 -9.33 -6.90 -10.39
C VAL A 80 -9.00 -5.46 -10.75
N LEU A 81 -9.91 -4.53 -10.45
CA LEU A 81 -9.70 -3.10 -10.62
C LEU A 81 -9.23 -2.49 -9.30
N CYS A 82 -8.13 -1.74 -9.37
CA CYS A 82 -7.55 -1.01 -8.25
C CYS A 82 -7.36 0.48 -8.60
N PRO A 83 -7.52 1.42 -7.65
CA PRO A 83 -7.36 2.86 -7.88
C PRO A 83 -5.94 3.29 -8.27
N THR A 84 -4.92 2.58 -7.77
CA THR A 84 -3.52 2.99 -7.91
C THR A 84 -2.67 1.85 -8.45
N ARG A 85 -1.54 2.20 -9.05
CA ARG A 85 -0.57 1.24 -9.58
C ARG A 85 0.04 0.41 -8.46
N GLU A 86 0.35 1.05 -7.35
CA GLU A 86 0.99 0.43 -6.20
C GLU A 86 0.09 -0.62 -5.56
N LEU A 87 -1.20 -0.31 -5.41
CA LEU A 87 -2.18 -1.28 -4.94
C LEU A 87 -2.36 -2.42 -5.93
N ALA A 88 -2.42 -2.13 -7.24
CA ALA A 88 -2.49 -3.18 -8.27
C ALA A 88 -1.28 -4.14 -8.19
N ASP A 89 -0.07 -3.62 -7.98
CA ASP A 89 1.12 -4.45 -7.80
C ASP A 89 1.08 -5.27 -6.51
N GLN A 90 0.64 -4.68 -5.38
CA GLN A 90 0.46 -5.40 -4.11
C GLN A 90 -0.54 -6.56 -4.26
N VAL A 91 -1.71 -6.26 -4.83
CA VAL A 91 -2.76 -7.24 -5.09
C VAL A 91 -2.25 -8.36 -6.00
N THR A 92 -1.53 -8.02 -7.08
CA THR A 92 -0.88 -9.02 -7.95
C THR A 92 0.09 -9.91 -7.17
N GLN A 93 0.92 -9.36 -6.29
CA GLN A 93 1.85 -10.18 -5.51
C GLN A 93 1.13 -11.08 -4.53
N GLU A 94 0.06 -10.61 -3.88
CA GLU A 94 -0.70 -11.43 -2.94
C GLU A 94 -1.45 -12.55 -3.65
N ILE A 95 -2.09 -12.26 -4.79
CA ILE A 95 -2.71 -13.30 -5.63
C ILE A 95 -1.65 -14.32 -6.07
N ARG A 96 -0.45 -13.89 -6.49
CA ARG A 96 0.65 -14.82 -6.84
C ARG A 96 1.15 -15.66 -5.66
N ARG A 97 1.10 -15.14 -4.43
CA ARG A 97 1.46 -15.92 -3.24
C ARG A 97 0.45 -17.03 -3.00
N LEU A 98 -0.84 -16.70 -3.04
CA LEU A 98 -1.94 -17.65 -2.83
C LEU A 98 -2.08 -18.64 -4.00
N ALA A 99 -1.85 -18.20 -5.23
CA ALA A 99 -1.92 -19.02 -6.43
C ALA A 99 -0.86 -20.14 -6.48
N ARG A 100 0.12 -20.17 -5.57
CA ARG A 100 1.09 -21.28 -5.46
C ARG A 100 0.46 -22.64 -5.17
N ALA A 101 -0.79 -22.65 -4.72
CA ALA A 101 -1.58 -23.85 -4.56
C ALA A 101 -1.87 -24.57 -5.88
N GLU A 102 -1.85 -23.85 -7.01
CA GLU A 102 -2.19 -24.34 -8.33
C GLU A 102 -1.03 -24.10 -9.30
N ASP A 103 -0.71 -25.10 -10.12
CA ASP A 103 0.35 -24.95 -11.11
C ASP A 103 -0.09 -24.06 -12.28
N ASN A 104 0.87 -23.35 -12.87
CA ASN A 104 0.72 -22.58 -14.11
C ASN A 104 -0.28 -21.40 -14.07
N VAL A 105 -0.73 -20.94 -12.90
CA VAL A 105 -1.55 -19.73 -12.79
C VAL A 105 -0.73 -18.47 -13.14
N LYS A 106 -1.06 -17.89 -14.30
CA LYS A 106 -0.52 -16.61 -14.78
C LYS A 106 -1.33 -15.42 -14.29
N VAL A 107 -0.68 -14.53 -13.53
CA VAL A 107 -1.23 -13.27 -13.03
C VAL A 107 -0.43 -12.09 -13.62
N LEU A 108 -1.10 -11.13 -14.25
CA LEU A 108 -0.48 -9.94 -14.84
C LEU A 108 -1.01 -8.65 -14.19
N THR A 109 -0.11 -7.68 -13.97
CA THR A 109 -0.51 -6.30 -13.61
C THR A 109 -0.55 -5.44 -14.87
N LEU A 110 -1.65 -4.73 -15.10
CA LEU A 110 -1.81 -3.74 -16.16
C LEU A 110 -2.08 -2.36 -15.56
N SER A 111 -1.03 -1.54 -15.42
CA SER A 111 -1.14 -0.24 -14.78
C SER A 111 -0.50 0.88 -15.61
N GLY A 112 -1.02 2.10 -15.46
CA GLY A 112 -0.53 3.31 -16.14
C GLY A 112 0.95 3.59 -15.83
N GLY A 113 1.57 4.57 -16.50
CA GLY A 113 2.93 5.06 -16.21
C GLY A 113 4.09 4.04 -16.28
N THR A 114 3.86 2.83 -16.77
CA THR A 114 4.86 2.03 -17.49
C THR A 114 4.47 1.97 -18.97
N PRO A 115 5.45 1.82 -19.88
CA PRO A 115 5.16 1.63 -21.30
C PRO A 115 4.18 0.48 -21.52
N ILE A 116 3.23 0.66 -22.43
CA ILE A 116 2.19 -0.36 -22.71
C ILE A 116 2.74 -1.58 -23.45
N ARG A 117 3.80 -1.40 -24.25
CA ARG A 117 4.34 -2.45 -25.12
C ARG A 117 4.77 -3.72 -24.38
N PRO A 118 5.54 -3.66 -23.26
CA PRO A 118 5.85 -4.85 -22.47
C PRO A 118 4.61 -5.55 -21.89
N GLN A 119 3.55 -4.80 -21.58
CA GLN A 119 2.28 -5.36 -21.10
C GLN A 119 1.56 -6.12 -22.23
N VAL A 120 1.54 -5.57 -23.44
CA VAL A 120 1.03 -6.25 -24.64
C VAL A 120 1.83 -7.52 -24.94
N GLU A 121 3.16 -7.44 -24.94
CA GLU A 121 4.05 -8.59 -25.15
C GLU A 121 3.81 -9.69 -24.11
N SER A 122 3.49 -9.32 -22.86
CA SER A 122 3.13 -10.29 -21.81
C SER A 122 1.77 -10.95 -22.07
N LEU A 123 0.77 -10.19 -22.53
CA LEU A 123 -0.58 -10.67 -22.83
C LEU A 123 -0.62 -11.66 -24.00
N VAL A 124 0.31 -11.57 -24.96
CA VAL A 124 0.45 -12.54 -26.06
C VAL A 124 0.65 -13.97 -25.55
N HIS A 125 1.21 -14.15 -24.35
CA HIS A 125 1.41 -15.45 -23.73
C HIS A 125 0.18 -15.93 -22.91
N GLY A 126 -0.91 -15.18 -22.90
CA GLY A 126 -2.12 -15.43 -22.11
C GLY A 126 -1.96 -15.15 -20.61
N ALA A 127 -3.08 -14.97 -19.93
CA ALA A 127 -3.16 -14.70 -18.50
C ALA A 127 -4.51 -15.19 -17.96
N HIS A 128 -4.54 -15.69 -16.72
CA HIS A 128 -5.79 -16.12 -16.08
C HIS A 128 -6.38 -15.01 -15.21
N VAL A 129 -5.51 -14.21 -14.58
CA VAL A 129 -5.89 -13.11 -13.71
C VAL A 129 -5.19 -11.83 -14.18
N VAL A 130 -5.98 -10.78 -14.37
CA VAL A 130 -5.50 -9.43 -14.64
C VAL A 130 -5.85 -8.53 -13.46
N VAL A 131 -4.87 -7.81 -12.96
CA VAL A 131 -5.04 -6.76 -11.94
C VAL A 131 -4.62 -5.44 -12.58
N GLY A 132 -5.42 -4.38 -12.47
CA GLY A 132 -5.05 -3.14 -13.13
C GLY A 132 -5.79 -1.89 -12.71
N THR A 133 -5.28 -0.76 -13.18
CA THR A 133 -5.90 0.56 -13.01
C THR A 133 -6.89 0.82 -14.15
N PRO A 134 -8.08 1.42 -13.89
CA PRO A 134 -9.15 1.56 -14.89
C PRO A 134 -8.67 2.10 -16.24
N GLY A 135 -8.00 3.25 -16.28
CA GLY A 135 -7.53 3.85 -17.54
C GLY A 135 -6.60 2.95 -18.36
N ARG A 136 -5.70 2.17 -17.73
CA ARG A 136 -4.81 1.24 -18.46
C ARG A 136 -5.57 0.00 -18.95
N ILE A 137 -6.58 -0.47 -18.23
CA ILE A 137 -7.43 -1.55 -18.72
C ILE A 137 -8.18 -1.10 -19.97
N ILE A 138 -8.74 0.12 -19.97
CA ILE A 138 -9.40 0.71 -21.15
C ILE A 138 -8.45 0.80 -22.32
N ASP A 139 -7.23 1.34 -22.14
CA ASP A 139 -6.21 1.40 -23.19
C ASP A 139 -5.97 0.02 -23.86
N HIS A 140 -5.97 -1.05 -23.06
CA HIS A 140 -5.74 -2.41 -23.57
C HIS A 140 -6.96 -2.99 -24.29
N LEU A 141 -8.17 -2.72 -23.81
CA LEU A 141 -9.43 -3.10 -24.44
C LEU A 141 -9.60 -2.41 -25.80
N ASP A 142 -9.41 -1.09 -25.85
CA ASP A 142 -9.53 -0.29 -27.08
C ASP A 142 -8.54 -0.74 -28.17
N ARG A 143 -7.36 -1.21 -27.76
CA ARG A 143 -6.34 -1.75 -28.67
C ARG A 143 -6.58 -3.21 -29.07
N GLY A 144 -7.57 -3.89 -28.49
CA GLY A 144 -7.81 -5.32 -28.69
C GLY A 144 -6.69 -6.21 -28.15
N SER A 145 -5.84 -5.69 -27.28
CA SER A 145 -4.69 -6.42 -26.70
C SER A 145 -5.05 -7.22 -25.44
N LEU A 146 -6.20 -6.90 -24.84
CA LEU A 146 -6.80 -7.63 -23.73
C LEU A 146 -8.19 -8.08 -24.15
N ASN A 147 -8.48 -9.37 -23.99
CA ASN A 147 -9.82 -9.92 -24.11
C ASN A 147 -10.32 -10.30 -22.69
N ILE A 148 -11.53 -9.86 -22.34
CA ILE A 148 -12.19 -10.15 -21.05
C ILE A 148 -13.53 -10.89 -21.21
N ASP A 149 -13.83 -11.44 -22.39
CA ASP A 149 -15.08 -12.15 -22.69
C ASP A 149 -15.25 -13.44 -21.86
N ALA A 150 -14.15 -13.95 -21.31
CA ALA A 150 -14.13 -15.16 -20.48
C ALA A 150 -14.16 -14.85 -18.97
N ILE A 151 -14.24 -13.58 -18.54
CA ILE A 151 -14.20 -13.29 -17.11
C ILE A 151 -15.45 -13.81 -16.40
N ASN A 152 -15.23 -14.61 -15.37
CA ASN A 152 -16.26 -15.14 -14.49
C ASN A 152 -16.28 -14.44 -13.12
N THR A 153 -15.25 -13.62 -12.83
CA THR A 153 -15.09 -12.86 -11.59
C THR A 153 -14.58 -11.44 -11.88
N LEU A 154 -15.29 -10.43 -11.40
CA LEU A 154 -14.87 -9.02 -11.40
C LEU A 154 -14.73 -8.54 -9.95
N VAL A 155 -13.59 -7.96 -9.62
CA VAL A 155 -13.33 -7.39 -8.29
C VAL A 155 -13.11 -5.89 -8.41
N LEU A 156 -13.76 -5.12 -7.55
CA LEU A 156 -13.53 -3.69 -7.38
C LEU A 156 -12.91 -3.47 -6.00
N ASP A 157 -11.60 -3.24 -5.94
CA ASP A 157 -10.88 -3.02 -4.69
C ASP A 157 -10.65 -1.52 -4.44
N GLU A 158 -10.90 -1.07 -3.21
CA GLU A 158 -10.97 0.36 -2.84
C GLU A 158 -11.89 1.15 -3.80
N ALA A 159 -13.13 0.69 -3.94
CA ALA A 159 -14.10 1.26 -4.89
C ALA A 159 -14.43 2.73 -4.60
N ASP A 160 -14.56 3.10 -3.32
CA ASP A 160 -14.67 4.49 -2.86
C ASP A 160 -13.55 5.37 -3.45
N ARG A 161 -12.30 4.91 -3.38
CA ARG A 161 -11.14 5.62 -3.92
C ARG A 161 -11.18 5.78 -5.43
N MET A 162 -11.62 4.76 -6.15
CA MET A 162 -11.76 4.90 -7.59
C MET A 162 -12.79 5.97 -7.95
N LEU A 163 -13.88 6.10 -7.18
CA LEU A 163 -14.87 7.16 -7.37
C LEU A 163 -14.33 8.54 -7.01
N ASP A 164 -13.58 8.68 -5.90
CA ASP A 164 -12.90 9.93 -5.51
C ASP A 164 -11.95 10.44 -6.59
N MET A 165 -11.38 9.51 -7.37
CA MET A 165 -10.45 9.80 -8.47
C MET A 165 -11.16 10.06 -9.81
N GLY A 166 -12.49 9.99 -9.85
CA GLY A 166 -13.28 10.24 -11.05
C GLY A 166 -13.38 9.04 -12.00
N PHE A 167 -12.99 7.82 -11.60
CA PHE A 167 -13.04 6.63 -12.45
C PHE A 167 -14.43 6.00 -12.59
N HIS A 168 -15.50 6.73 -12.27
CA HIS A 168 -16.87 6.21 -12.36
C HIS A 168 -17.20 5.68 -13.76
N ASP A 169 -16.95 6.50 -14.78
CA ASP A 169 -17.29 6.16 -16.16
C ASP A 169 -16.35 5.10 -16.72
N ASP A 170 -15.08 5.12 -16.29
CA ASP A 170 -14.09 4.11 -16.65
C ASP A 170 -14.49 2.71 -16.15
N ILE A 171 -14.90 2.60 -14.87
CA ILE A 171 -15.39 1.33 -14.30
C ILE A 171 -16.62 0.86 -15.08
N ALA A 172 -17.53 1.78 -15.40
CA ALA A 172 -18.74 1.46 -16.13
C ALA A 172 -18.47 0.93 -17.54
N PHE A 173 -17.51 1.53 -18.24
CA PHE A 173 -17.06 1.11 -19.55
C PHE A 173 -16.42 -0.28 -19.49
N ILE A 174 -15.54 -0.53 -18.52
CA ILE A 174 -14.90 -1.86 -18.36
C ILE A 174 -15.96 -2.92 -18.05
N ALA A 175 -16.86 -2.63 -17.12
CA ALA A 175 -17.91 -3.55 -16.70
C ALA A 175 -18.91 -3.87 -17.82
N SER A 176 -19.10 -2.97 -18.80
CA SER A 176 -19.95 -3.23 -19.97
C SER A 176 -19.30 -4.13 -21.02
N HIS A 177 -17.96 -4.23 -21.04
CA HIS A 177 -17.23 -5.18 -21.89
C HIS A 177 -17.12 -6.57 -21.24
N ALA A 178 -17.37 -6.67 -19.94
CA ALA A 178 -17.37 -7.94 -19.22
C ALA A 178 -18.70 -8.71 -19.39
N PRO A 179 -18.69 -10.06 -19.37
CA PRO A 179 -19.89 -10.88 -19.38
C PRO A 179 -20.86 -10.53 -18.26
N LYS A 180 -22.17 -10.51 -18.56
CA LYS A 180 -23.20 -10.24 -17.54
C LYS A 180 -23.30 -11.36 -16.50
N ASP A 181 -23.03 -12.60 -16.92
CA ASP A 181 -23.03 -13.74 -16.02
C ASP A 181 -21.64 -13.97 -15.40
N ARG A 182 -21.33 -13.15 -14.41
CA ARG A 182 -20.10 -13.21 -13.62
C ARG A 182 -20.42 -12.93 -12.15
N GLN A 183 -19.52 -13.32 -11.26
CA GLN A 183 -19.56 -12.85 -9.88
C GLN A 183 -18.87 -11.50 -9.78
N THR A 184 -19.47 -10.57 -9.06
CA THR A 184 -18.88 -9.25 -8.78
C THR A 184 -18.67 -9.07 -7.28
N LEU A 185 -17.43 -8.76 -6.90
CA LEU A 185 -17.04 -8.51 -5.51
C LEU A 185 -16.59 -7.05 -5.36
N LEU A 186 -17.29 -6.27 -4.55
CA LEU A 186 -17.01 -4.87 -4.28
C LEU A 186 -16.45 -4.72 -2.86
N PHE A 187 -15.25 -4.18 -2.76
CA PHE A 187 -14.57 -3.89 -1.49
C PHE A 187 -14.35 -2.40 -1.35
N SER A 188 -14.77 -1.84 -0.21
CA SER A 188 -14.71 -0.40 0.05
C SER A 188 -14.47 -0.14 1.54
N ALA A 189 -13.85 0.98 1.89
CA ALA A 189 -13.76 1.41 3.29
C ALA A 189 -15.03 2.18 3.68
N THR A 190 -15.51 3.06 2.80
CA THR A 190 -16.74 3.84 2.97
C THR A 190 -17.83 3.36 2.01
N TYR A 191 -19.08 3.74 2.28
CA TYR A 191 -20.23 3.38 1.43
C TYR A 191 -21.12 4.61 1.17
N PRO A 192 -20.61 5.65 0.48
CA PRO A 192 -21.39 6.81 0.09
C PRO A 192 -22.43 6.45 -0.99
N ALA A 193 -23.39 7.36 -1.23
CA ALA A 193 -24.45 7.16 -2.23
C ALA A 193 -23.92 6.87 -3.65
N ALA A 194 -22.71 7.35 -3.99
CA ALA A 194 -22.08 7.05 -5.27
C ALA A 194 -21.66 5.56 -5.38
N ILE A 195 -21.15 4.97 -4.30
CA ILE A 195 -20.86 3.54 -4.23
C ILE A 195 -22.15 2.72 -4.29
N ASP A 196 -23.21 3.18 -3.62
CA ASP A 196 -24.50 2.50 -3.68
C ASP A 196 -25.06 2.44 -5.10
N LYS A 197 -25.01 3.55 -5.84
CA LYS A 197 -25.40 3.60 -7.27
C LYS A 197 -24.54 2.67 -8.12
N LEU A 198 -23.22 2.66 -7.87
CA LEU A 198 -22.29 1.77 -8.55
C LEU A 198 -22.64 0.30 -8.29
N ALA A 199 -22.95 -0.04 -7.04
CA ALA A 199 -23.27 -1.39 -6.64
C ALA A 199 -24.56 -1.90 -7.30
N HIS A 200 -25.62 -1.08 -7.30
CA HIS A 200 -26.88 -1.40 -7.97
C HIS A 200 -26.74 -1.60 -9.48
N ARG A 201 -25.74 -0.97 -10.11
CA ARG A 201 -25.50 -1.07 -11.55
C ARG A 201 -24.76 -2.36 -11.94
N PHE A 202 -23.86 -2.85 -11.09
CA PHE A 202 -22.93 -3.93 -11.46
C PHE A 202 -23.09 -5.24 -10.69
N LEU A 203 -23.76 -5.24 -9.54
CA LEU A 203 -23.95 -6.42 -8.71
C LEU A 203 -25.37 -6.99 -8.84
N ARG A 204 -25.49 -8.31 -8.74
CA ARG A 204 -26.74 -9.09 -8.84
C ARG A 204 -27.10 -9.67 -7.47
N GLN A 205 -28.13 -9.12 -6.83
CA GLN A 205 -28.59 -9.53 -5.49
C GLN A 205 -27.44 -9.69 -4.48
N PRO A 206 -26.59 -8.66 -4.30
CA PRO A 206 -25.38 -8.80 -3.51
C PRO A 206 -25.68 -9.09 -2.03
N LYS A 207 -24.83 -9.92 -1.42
CA LYS A 207 -24.76 -10.02 0.03
C LYS A 207 -23.90 -8.88 0.56
N THR A 208 -24.38 -8.20 1.60
CA THR A 208 -23.63 -7.11 2.22
C THR A 208 -23.01 -7.60 3.52
N VAL A 209 -21.70 -7.41 3.64
CA VAL A 209 -20.92 -7.67 4.84
C VAL A 209 -20.34 -6.34 5.29
N LYS A 210 -20.74 -5.91 6.48
CA LYS A 210 -20.16 -4.74 7.16
C LYS A 210 -19.45 -5.23 8.40
N VAL A 211 -18.14 -5.02 8.45
CA VAL A 211 -17.36 -5.27 9.66
C VAL A 211 -17.00 -3.91 10.23
N GLU A 212 -17.75 -3.52 11.26
CA GLU A 212 -17.37 -2.42 12.13
C GLU A 212 -16.30 -2.94 13.08
N GLU A 213 -15.04 -2.71 12.73
CA GLU A 213 -13.99 -2.74 13.75
C GLU A 213 -14.21 -1.49 14.57
N ALA A 214 -14.51 -1.67 15.87
CA ALA A 214 -14.57 -0.55 16.80
C ALA A 214 -13.32 0.29 16.60
N HIS A 215 -13.47 1.62 16.57
CA HIS A 215 -12.34 2.47 16.85
C HIS A 215 -11.80 1.98 18.18
N ASP A 216 -10.66 1.28 18.18
CA ASP A 216 -9.73 1.47 19.28
C ASP A 216 -9.24 2.91 19.13
N ALA A 217 -10.12 3.87 19.45
CA ALA A 217 -9.73 5.23 19.78
C ALA A 217 -8.67 5.22 20.91
N ALA A 218 -8.54 4.08 21.60
CA ALA A 218 -7.50 3.78 22.57
C ALA A 218 -6.09 3.58 21.98
N THR A 219 -5.90 3.32 20.67
CA THR A 219 -4.54 3.07 20.11
C THR A 219 -3.88 4.28 19.46
N ILE A 220 -4.63 5.32 19.06
CA ILE A 220 -4.05 6.50 18.39
C ILE A 220 -4.22 7.75 19.25
N THR A 221 -3.11 8.29 19.72
CA THR A 221 -3.07 9.59 20.40
C THR A 221 -3.08 10.70 19.35
N GLN A 222 -4.18 11.43 19.25
CA GLN A 222 -4.29 12.60 18.37
C GLN A 222 -4.02 13.88 19.17
N ARG A 223 -3.13 14.75 18.67
CA ARG A 223 -2.81 16.05 19.27
C ARG A 223 -2.88 17.16 18.24
N PHE A 224 -3.53 18.26 18.61
CA PHE A 224 -3.69 19.43 17.75
C PHE A 224 -2.86 20.59 18.29
N TYR A 225 -2.19 21.29 17.39
CA TYR A 225 -1.34 22.43 17.72
C TYR A 225 -1.76 23.62 16.88
N GLU A 226 -2.13 24.71 17.55
CA GLU A 226 -2.33 25.99 16.88
C GLU A 226 -0.98 26.55 16.44
N VAL A 227 -0.88 26.94 15.17
CA VAL A 227 0.36 27.44 14.57
C VAL A 227 0.09 28.68 13.71
N GLU A 228 1.06 29.58 13.69
CA GLU A 228 1.13 30.62 12.66
C GLU A 228 1.65 30.03 11.34
N GLU A 229 1.12 30.49 10.21
CA GLU A 229 1.48 29.95 8.89
C GLU A 229 2.98 30.06 8.59
N GLY A 230 3.63 31.13 9.07
CA GLY A 230 5.07 31.32 8.93
C GLY A 230 5.93 30.32 9.72
N ASP A 231 5.41 29.75 10.81
CA ASP A 231 6.13 28.79 11.66
C ASP A 231 5.70 27.34 11.42
N ARG A 232 4.60 27.10 10.69
CA ARG A 232 4.03 25.76 10.44
C ARG A 232 5.07 24.71 10.01
N LEU A 233 5.92 25.03 9.03
CA LEU A 233 6.91 24.06 8.54
C LEU A 233 8.00 23.77 9.59
N ASN A 234 8.41 24.77 10.36
CA ASN A 234 9.37 24.60 11.44
C ASN A 234 8.78 23.79 12.62
N ALA A 235 7.48 23.93 12.87
CA ALA A 235 6.77 23.15 13.89
C ALA A 235 6.88 21.63 13.62
N VAL A 236 6.93 21.19 12.36
CA VAL A 236 7.20 19.79 12.01
C VAL A 236 8.53 19.32 12.58
N GLY A 237 9.60 20.10 12.43
CA GLY A 237 10.91 19.79 13.03
C GLY A 237 10.85 19.69 14.56
N ARG A 238 10.14 20.62 15.22
CA ARG A 238 9.95 20.59 16.68
C ARG A 238 9.24 19.32 17.16
N LEU A 239 8.20 18.89 16.44
CA LEU A 239 7.50 17.63 16.71
C LEU A 239 8.46 16.43 16.57
N LEU A 240 9.25 16.39 15.50
CA LEU A 240 10.21 15.31 15.24
C LEU A 240 11.31 15.26 16.30
N ASP A 241 11.82 16.40 16.75
CA ASP A 241 12.84 16.46 17.80
C ASP A 241 12.29 16.06 19.17
N HIS A 242 11.04 16.40 19.46
CA HIS A 242 10.39 16.06 20.72
C HIS A 242 10.02 14.58 20.79
N PHE A 243 9.25 14.08 19.82
CA PHE A 243 8.70 12.72 19.84
C PHE A 243 9.64 11.66 19.25
N ARG A 244 10.59 12.07 18.39
CA ARG A 244 11.59 11.20 17.75
C ARG A 244 11.06 9.89 17.12
N PRO A 245 9.94 9.91 16.36
CA PRO A 245 9.44 8.72 15.67
C PRO A 245 10.46 8.23 14.63
N ALA A 246 10.68 6.92 14.55
CA ALA A 246 11.60 6.36 13.55
C ALA A 246 11.02 6.43 12.14
N THR A 247 9.70 6.44 11.99
CA THR A 247 8.99 6.58 10.72
C THR A 247 7.79 7.52 10.84
N THR A 248 7.71 8.51 9.94
CA THR A 248 6.67 9.52 9.92
C THR A 248 6.16 9.76 8.50
N LEU A 249 4.84 9.87 8.35
CA LEU A 249 4.22 10.37 7.13
C LEU A 249 3.64 11.77 7.39
N ALA A 250 4.18 12.77 6.70
CA ALA A 250 3.74 14.16 6.78
C ALA A 250 2.86 14.49 5.57
N PHE A 251 1.60 14.81 5.80
CA PHE A 251 0.62 15.13 4.77
C PHE A 251 0.56 16.64 4.51
N CYS A 252 0.74 17.02 3.24
CA CYS A 252 0.48 18.37 2.75
C CYS A 252 -0.61 18.33 1.67
N ASN A 253 -1.39 19.40 1.54
CA ASN A 253 -2.45 19.53 0.56
C ASN A 253 -1.91 19.82 -0.85
N THR A 254 -0.69 20.38 -0.97
CA THR A 254 -0.11 20.79 -2.25
C THR A 254 1.29 20.24 -2.49
N LYS A 255 1.65 20.01 -3.76
CA LYS A 255 2.99 19.55 -4.16
C LYS A 255 4.09 20.56 -3.83
N ALA A 256 3.78 21.86 -3.93
CA ALA A 256 4.71 22.93 -3.58
C ALA A 256 5.10 22.85 -2.10
N ARG A 257 4.10 22.72 -1.21
CA ARG A 257 4.35 22.57 0.22
C ARG A 257 5.10 21.28 0.57
N CYS A 258 4.85 20.19 -0.14
CA CYS A 258 5.64 18.98 0.03
C CYS A 258 7.14 19.22 -0.22
N ARG A 259 7.46 19.95 -1.31
CA ARG A 259 8.84 20.31 -1.64
C ARG A 259 9.46 21.22 -0.58
N ASP A 260 8.76 22.30 -0.23
CA ASP A 260 9.24 23.28 0.75
C ASP A 260 9.55 22.62 2.10
N LEU A 261 8.65 21.74 2.57
CA LEU A 261 8.86 20.99 3.81
C LEU A 261 10.02 20.00 3.71
N ALA A 262 10.09 19.22 2.63
CA ALA A 262 11.14 18.23 2.46
C ALA A 262 12.54 18.89 2.38
N ASP A 263 12.65 20.02 1.68
CA ASP A 263 13.88 20.81 1.58
C ASP A 263 14.27 21.42 2.93
N LEU A 264 13.31 21.98 3.68
CA LEU A 264 13.54 22.50 5.03
C LEU A 264 14.05 21.40 5.98
N LEU A 265 13.37 20.25 6.00
CA LEU A 265 13.75 19.14 6.88
C LEU A 265 15.13 18.58 6.51
N ARG A 266 15.46 18.47 5.22
CA ARG A 266 16.80 18.08 4.79
C ARG A 266 17.86 19.11 5.21
N ALA A 267 17.57 20.40 5.09
CA ALA A 267 18.46 21.46 5.55
C ALA A 267 18.70 21.42 7.07
N GLN A 268 17.70 21.00 7.84
CA GLN A 268 17.79 20.75 9.29
C GLN A 268 18.49 19.42 9.64
N GLY A 269 18.78 18.58 8.64
CA GLY A 269 19.53 17.32 8.80
C GLY A 269 18.66 16.08 9.06
N TYR A 270 17.35 16.16 8.82
CA TYR A 270 16.47 14.99 8.83
C TYR A 270 16.58 14.20 7.51
N ALA A 271 16.44 12.88 7.61
CA ALA A 271 16.27 12.03 6.44
C ALA A 271 14.83 12.13 5.92
N ALA A 272 14.57 13.12 5.07
CA ALA A 272 13.26 13.40 4.50
C ALA A 272 13.21 13.17 2.97
N LEU A 273 12.17 12.48 2.51
CA LEU A 273 11.85 12.28 1.10
C LEU A 273 10.47 12.83 0.79
N GLU A 274 10.22 13.18 -0.47
CA GLU A 274 8.92 13.65 -0.93
C GLU A 274 8.25 12.65 -1.86
N LEU A 275 6.92 12.66 -1.89
CA LEU A 275 6.10 11.84 -2.76
C LEU A 275 4.90 12.63 -3.26
N HIS A 276 4.97 13.08 -4.52
CA HIS A 276 3.89 13.78 -5.20
C HIS A 276 3.83 13.40 -6.68
N GLY A 277 2.72 13.78 -7.34
CA GLY A 277 2.45 13.39 -8.73
C GLY A 277 3.30 14.05 -9.81
N ASP A 278 4.42 14.71 -9.49
CA ASP A 278 5.39 15.17 -10.53
C ASP A 278 6.61 14.24 -10.61
N LEU A 279 6.78 13.33 -9.64
CA LEU A 279 7.84 12.34 -9.69
C LEU A 279 7.56 11.35 -10.82
N ASP A 280 8.60 11.00 -11.57
CA ASP A 280 8.51 9.86 -12.47
C ASP A 280 8.31 8.56 -11.68
N GLN A 281 7.83 7.50 -12.34
CA GLN A 281 7.54 6.26 -11.61
C GLN A 281 8.79 5.65 -10.98
N ARG A 282 9.95 5.74 -11.64
CA ARG A 282 11.16 5.10 -11.14
C ARG A 282 11.60 5.75 -9.83
N ASP A 283 11.52 7.07 -9.75
CA ASP A 283 11.83 7.85 -8.57
C ASP A 283 10.77 7.61 -7.48
N ARG A 284 9.48 7.52 -7.86
CA ARG A 284 8.38 7.14 -6.96
C ARG A 284 8.62 5.76 -6.32
N ASP A 285 8.92 4.74 -7.12
CA ASP A 285 9.23 3.40 -6.66
C ASP A 285 10.44 3.40 -5.71
N GLN A 286 11.48 4.18 -6.04
CA GLN A 286 12.67 4.31 -5.21
C GLN A 286 12.37 4.96 -3.85
N VAL A 287 11.55 6.02 -3.81
CA VAL A 287 11.12 6.66 -2.56
C VAL A 287 10.32 5.69 -1.69
N LEU A 288 9.36 4.98 -2.29
CA LEU A 288 8.52 4.02 -1.57
C LEU A 288 9.33 2.85 -1.01
N VAL A 289 10.29 2.34 -1.76
CA VAL A 289 11.19 1.29 -1.28
C VAL A 289 12.06 1.80 -0.13
N GLN A 290 12.63 3.01 -0.23
CA GLN A 290 13.42 3.59 0.87
C GLN A 290 12.60 3.78 2.14
N PHE A 291 11.35 4.21 2.01
CA PHE A 291 10.46 4.38 3.15
C PHE A 291 10.06 3.03 3.77
N ALA A 292 9.65 2.06 2.95
CA ALA A 292 9.33 0.70 3.41
C ALA A 292 10.52 -0.01 4.06
N ASN A 293 11.74 0.33 3.64
CA ASN A 293 12.98 -0.17 4.21
C ASN A 293 13.39 0.53 5.52
N ARG A 294 12.59 1.46 6.06
CA ARG A 294 12.94 2.31 7.21
C ARG A 294 14.28 3.02 7.00
N SER A 295 14.52 3.50 5.77
CA SER A 295 15.72 4.26 5.39
C SER A 295 15.47 5.77 5.25
N CYS A 296 14.24 6.19 5.59
CA CYS A 296 13.78 7.57 5.58
C CYS A 296 12.95 7.78 6.85
N SER A 297 13.23 8.84 7.60
CA SER A 297 12.51 9.16 8.84
C SER A 297 11.19 9.84 8.54
N VAL A 298 11.15 10.70 7.51
CA VAL A 298 9.95 11.48 7.16
C VAL A 298 9.64 11.36 5.68
N LEU A 299 8.52 10.74 5.35
CA LEU A 299 7.96 10.81 4.01
C LEU A 299 6.96 11.97 3.95
N VAL A 300 7.23 12.98 3.14
CA VAL A 300 6.33 14.10 2.90
C VAL A 300 5.49 13.81 1.66
N ALA A 301 4.16 13.83 1.76
CA ALA A 301 3.30 13.42 0.66
C ALA A 301 2.01 14.21 0.56
N THR A 302 1.46 14.26 -0.66
CA THR A 302 0.07 14.66 -0.88
C THR A 302 -0.87 13.48 -0.68
N ASP A 303 -2.15 13.73 -0.38
CA ASP A 303 -3.16 12.65 -0.26
C ASP A 303 -3.18 11.75 -1.49
N VAL A 304 -3.19 12.36 -2.68
CA VAL A 304 -3.23 11.63 -3.95
C VAL A 304 -2.04 10.68 -4.08
N ALA A 305 -0.85 11.14 -3.72
CA ALA A 305 0.36 10.35 -3.85
C ALA A 305 0.51 9.29 -2.75
N ALA A 306 -0.10 9.53 -1.58
CA ALA A 306 -0.10 8.63 -0.43
C ALA A 306 -1.25 7.60 -0.42
N ARG A 307 -2.22 7.74 -1.32
CA ARG A 307 -3.27 6.72 -1.56
C ARG A 307 -2.65 5.42 -2.08
N GLY A 308 -3.22 4.28 -1.67
CA GLY A 308 -2.75 2.95 -2.09
C GLY A 308 -1.37 2.55 -1.54
N LEU A 309 -0.76 3.37 -0.69
CA LEU A 309 0.47 3.00 -0.02
C LEU A 309 0.17 1.99 1.08
N ASP A 310 0.53 0.73 0.83
CA ASP A 310 0.65 -0.30 1.87
C ASP A 310 1.98 -0.10 2.59
N ILE A 311 2.01 0.94 3.41
CA ILE A 311 3.13 1.18 4.31
C ILE A 311 2.83 0.39 5.59
N ALA A 312 3.82 -0.39 6.00
CA ALA A 312 3.85 -0.99 7.33
C ALA A 312 3.57 0.09 8.39
N GLN A 313 2.96 -0.30 9.51
CA GLN A 313 2.55 0.61 10.56
C GLN A 313 3.54 1.75 10.84
N LEU A 314 3.05 2.98 10.75
CA LEU A 314 3.82 4.18 11.06
C LEU A 314 3.81 4.46 12.55
N GLU A 315 4.92 4.97 13.08
CA GLU A 315 4.99 5.44 14.47
C GLU A 315 4.30 6.80 14.62
N ALA A 316 4.39 7.66 13.61
CA ALA A 316 3.71 8.94 13.61
C ALA A 316 3.10 9.34 12.25
N VAL A 317 2.01 10.11 12.32
CA VAL A 317 1.44 10.86 11.19
C VAL A 317 1.45 12.34 11.56
N ILE A 318 1.83 13.20 10.62
CA ILE A 318 1.75 14.66 10.79
C ILE A 318 0.83 15.22 9.70
N ASN A 319 -0.32 15.75 10.09
CA ASN A 319 -1.14 16.60 9.22
C ASN A 319 -0.51 17.99 9.23
N VAL A 320 0.34 18.28 8.25
CA VAL A 320 0.97 19.59 8.10
C VAL A 320 -0.10 20.61 7.72
N ASP A 321 -1.04 20.20 6.86
CA ASP A 321 -2.23 20.98 6.52
C ASP A 321 -3.50 20.25 6.95
N VAL A 322 -4.50 21.00 7.41
CA VAL A 322 -5.81 20.42 7.71
C VAL A 322 -6.55 20.14 6.41
N THR A 323 -6.97 18.89 6.23
CA THR A 323 -7.80 18.49 5.08
C THR A 323 -9.21 19.09 5.21
N PRO A 324 -9.82 19.58 4.12
CA PRO A 324 -11.20 20.05 4.13
C PRO A 324 -12.23 18.90 4.28
N ASP A 325 -11.81 17.66 3.99
CA ASP A 325 -12.66 16.48 4.03
C ASP A 325 -12.40 15.66 5.31
N PRO A 326 -13.40 15.51 6.21
CA PRO A 326 -13.30 14.71 7.43
C PRO A 326 -12.96 13.24 7.20
N GLU A 327 -13.45 12.62 6.12
CA GLU A 327 -13.15 11.23 5.82
C GLU A 327 -11.66 11.08 5.45
N VAL A 328 -11.10 12.04 4.72
CA VAL A 328 -9.66 12.06 4.43
C VAL A 328 -8.84 12.16 5.72
N HIS A 329 -9.27 12.94 6.72
CA HIS A 329 -8.57 13.05 8.00
C HIS A 329 -8.49 11.70 8.72
N VAL A 330 -9.62 10.99 8.81
CA VAL A 330 -9.69 9.63 9.38
C VAL A 330 -8.72 8.70 8.65
N HIS A 331 -8.63 8.80 7.32
CA HIS A 331 -7.72 7.98 6.53
C HIS A 331 -6.23 8.33 6.69
N ARG A 332 -5.90 9.61 6.92
CA ARG A 332 -4.52 10.04 7.23
C ARG A 332 -4.09 9.49 8.58
N VAL A 333 -4.90 9.72 9.61
CA VAL A 333 -4.63 9.29 10.99
C VAL A 333 -4.60 7.77 11.09
N GLY A 334 -5.47 7.06 10.37
CA GLY A 334 -5.48 5.59 10.31
C GLY A 334 -4.25 4.93 9.63
N ARG A 335 -3.21 5.70 9.29
CA ARG A 335 -1.90 5.17 8.85
C ARG A 335 -0.99 4.79 10.03
N THR A 336 -1.34 5.22 11.25
CA THR A 336 -0.71 4.78 12.51
C THR A 336 -1.72 3.99 13.37
N GLY A 337 -1.27 3.45 14.51
CA GLY A 337 -2.14 2.70 15.45
C GLY A 337 -2.79 1.45 14.87
N ARG A 338 -2.03 0.65 14.11
CA ARG A 338 -2.51 -0.61 13.50
C ARG A 338 -2.10 -1.80 14.38
N ALA A 339 -2.73 -2.96 14.16
CA ALA A 339 -2.35 -4.24 14.76
C ALA A 339 -2.19 -4.26 16.31
N GLY A 340 -2.89 -3.38 17.04
CA GLY A 340 -2.86 -3.31 18.51
C GLY A 340 -1.69 -2.50 19.10
N GLU A 341 -0.83 -1.93 18.25
CA GLU A 341 0.30 -1.10 18.66
C GLU A 341 -0.09 0.38 18.71
N ALA A 342 0.48 1.14 19.65
CA ALA A 342 0.19 2.56 19.82
C ALA A 342 0.69 3.40 18.63
N GLY A 343 -0.01 4.49 18.33
CA GLY A 343 0.31 5.42 17.26
C GLY A 343 0.11 6.88 17.67
N SER A 344 0.86 7.79 17.06
CA SER A 344 0.69 9.24 17.29
C SER A 344 0.28 9.96 16.01
N ALA A 345 -0.70 10.85 16.11
CA ALA A 345 -1.09 11.74 15.03
C ALA A 345 -1.06 13.19 15.51
N PHE A 346 -0.32 14.03 14.79
CA PHE A 346 -0.13 15.44 15.10
C PHE A 346 -0.76 16.28 14.01
N SER A 347 -1.63 17.22 14.37
CA SER A 347 -2.25 18.14 13.42
C SER A 347 -1.81 19.57 13.70
N LEU A 348 -1.23 20.22 12.68
CA LEU A 348 -0.90 21.64 12.73
C LEU A 348 -2.07 22.43 12.14
N VAL A 349 -2.57 23.42 12.88
CA VAL A 349 -3.78 24.16 12.53
C VAL A 349 -3.51 25.66 12.59
N SER A 350 -3.80 26.36 11.49
CA SER A 350 -3.88 27.82 11.50
C SER A 350 -5.32 28.29 11.75
N LEU A 351 -5.47 29.54 12.17
CA LEU A 351 -6.78 30.14 12.48
C LEU A 351 -7.81 30.02 11.33
N ASP A 352 -7.38 30.14 10.08
CA ASP A 352 -8.25 30.01 8.90
C ASP A 352 -8.71 28.57 8.62
N GLU A 353 -8.10 27.58 9.27
CA GLU A 353 -8.44 26.16 9.16
C GLU A 353 -9.36 25.67 10.29
N MET A 354 -9.65 26.50 11.30
CA MET A 354 -10.48 26.13 12.45
C MET A 354 -11.88 25.62 12.07
N GLY A 355 -12.48 26.20 11.02
CA GLY A 355 -13.76 25.70 10.50
C GLY A 355 -13.70 24.26 9.96
N ARG A 356 -12.54 23.86 9.41
CA ARG A 356 -12.32 22.47 8.95
C ARG A 356 -12.16 21.53 10.14
N VAL A 357 -11.48 21.97 11.20
CA VAL A 357 -11.36 21.19 12.44
C VAL A 357 -12.74 20.92 13.04
N GLY A 358 -13.61 21.92 13.11
CA GLY A 358 -14.98 21.73 13.59
C GLY A 358 -15.78 20.70 12.78
N ASN A 359 -15.61 20.66 11.45
CA ASN A 359 -16.24 19.63 10.61
C ASN A 359 -15.69 18.23 10.91
N ILE A 360 -14.39 18.12 11.21
CA ILE A 360 -13.74 16.86 11.58
C ILE A 360 -14.23 16.38 12.96
N GLU A 361 -14.32 17.28 13.94
CA GLU A 361 -14.85 16.99 15.29
C GLU A 361 -16.29 16.49 15.24
N GLN A 362 -17.14 17.16 14.45
CA GLN A 362 -18.52 16.71 14.22
C GLN A 362 -18.58 15.31 13.61
N HIS A 363 -17.69 15.00 12.66
CA HIS A 363 -17.65 13.69 12.02
C HIS A 363 -17.13 12.59 12.96
N GLN A 364 -16.14 12.89 13.80
CA GLN A 364 -15.59 11.93 14.77
C GLN A 364 -16.42 11.83 16.06
N GLY A 365 -17.32 12.78 16.31
CA GLY A 365 -18.20 12.79 17.47
C GLY A 365 -17.50 13.20 18.78
N GLY A 366 -16.45 14.02 18.70
CA GLY A 366 -15.69 14.46 19.87
C GLY A 366 -14.78 15.66 19.59
N GLU A 367 -14.43 16.39 20.65
CA GLU A 367 -13.47 17.50 20.61
C GLU A 367 -12.02 16.97 20.68
N PHE A 368 -11.09 17.70 20.06
CA PHE A 368 -9.68 17.33 20.07
C PHE A 368 -8.90 17.91 21.25
N GLU A 369 -7.83 17.21 21.64
CA GLU A 369 -6.86 17.70 22.63
C GLU A 369 -5.90 18.71 21.97
N TRP A 370 -5.94 19.95 22.45
CA TRP A 370 -5.10 21.05 21.99
C TRP A 370 -3.87 21.22 22.88
N HIS A 371 -2.72 21.45 22.26
CA HIS A 371 -1.42 21.64 22.91
C HIS A 371 -0.72 22.87 22.38
N ALA A 372 0.10 23.50 23.22
CA ALA A 372 0.95 24.60 22.79
C ALA A 372 2.27 24.09 22.20
N LEU A 373 2.74 24.68 21.09
CA LEU A 373 4.05 24.35 20.51
C LEU A 373 5.21 24.58 21.49
N ASP A 374 5.07 25.51 22.43
CA ASP A 374 6.09 25.83 23.44
C ASP A 374 6.31 24.72 24.47
N GLU A 375 5.38 23.74 24.55
CA GLU A 375 5.55 22.53 25.37
C GLU A 375 6.57 21.57 24.75
N LEU A 376 6.81 21.66 23.44
CA LEU A 376 7.72 20.78 22.71
C LEU A 376 9.16 21.11 23.06
N LYS A 377 9.86 20.13 23.64
CA LYS A 377 11.28 20.21 23.97
C LYS A 377 12.06 19.15 23.20
N PRO A 378 13.19 19.48 22.54
CA PRO A 378 14.01 18.47 21.87
C PRO A 378 14.41 17.37 22.85
N SER A 379 14.00 16.15 22.53
CA SER A 379 14.50 14.97 23.22
C SER A 379 15.96 14.79 22.82
N GLY A 380 16.85 14.63 23.81
CA GLY A 380 18.27 14.39 23.56
C GLY A 380 18.52 13.19 22.62
N GLY A 381 19.76 13.03 22.14
CA GLY A 381 20.13 11.89 21.27
C GLY A 381 20.54 12.26 19.84
N GLY A 382 20.86 13.53 19.58
CA GLY A 382 21.42 13.98 18.31
C GLY A 382 20.41 13.97 17.16
N ARG A 383 20.90 13.83 15.92
CA ARG A 383 20.05 13.85 14.72
C ARG A 383 19.10 12.65 14.69
N LEU A 384 17.84 12.88 14.34
CA LEU A 384 16.88 11.80 14.09
C LEU A 384 17.24 11.12 12.76
N LEU A 385 17.93 9.98 12.86
CA LEU A 385 18.34 9.18 11.71
C LEU A 385 17.51 7.91 11.64
N PRO A 386 17.15 7.44 10.43
CA PRO A 386 16.39 6.22 10.29
C PRO A 386 17.32 5.02 10.54
N PRO A 387 16.79 3.91 11.10
CA PRO A 387 17.60 2.79 11.57
C PRO A 387 18.34 2.06 10.44
N MET A 388 17.80 2.10 9.22
CA MET A 388 18.36 1.43 8.06
C MET A 388 18.91 2.44 7.04
N VAL A 389 19.68 1.92 6.09
CA VAL A 389 19.95 2.55 4.80
C VAL A 389 19.60 1.61 3.67
N THR A 390 19.16 2.15 2.54
CA THR A 390 18.82 1.34 1.37
C THR A 390 19.97 1.37 0.38
N LEU A 391 20.43 0.20 -0.03
CA LEU A 391 21.38 0.02 -1.12
C LEU A 391 20.62 -0.27 -2.40
N GLN A 392 21.03 0.35 -3.51
CA GLN A 392 20.55 0.01 -4.84
C GLN A 392 21.64 -0.74 -5.58
N MET A 393 21.32 -1.96 -6.00
CA MET A 393 22.15 -2.80 -6.86
C MET A 393 21.56 -2.84 -8.27
N LEU A 394 22.40 -2.65 -9.28
CA LEU A 394 22.00 -2.91 -10.66
C LEU A 394 21.89 -4.42 -10.90
N GLY A 395 20.76 -4.84 -11.48
CA GLY A 395 20.38 -6.23 -11.67
C GLY A 395 19.18 -6.62 -10.81
N GLY A 396 18.22 -7.29 -11.43
CA GLY A 396 16.97 -7.72 -10.81
C GLY A 396 16.44 -9.02 -11.43
N ARG A 397 15.12 -9.09 -11.62
CA ARG A 397 14.44 -10.29 -12.12
C ARG A 397 14.89 -10.68 -13.53
N LYS A 398 15.21 -9.71 -14.41
CA LYS A 398 15.73 -10.01 -15.76
C LYS A 398 17.05 -10.77 -15.75
N GLU A 399 17.90 -10.47 -14.78
CA GLU A 399 19.16 -11.18 -14.55
C GLU A 399 18.98 -12.47 -13.72
N LYS A 400 17.73 -12.88 -13.47
CA LYS A 400 17.35 -14.04 -12.66
C LYS A 400 17.89 -13.97 -11.23
N ILE A 401 18.02 -12.77 -10.68
CA ILE A 401 18.44 -12.54 -9.29
C ILE A 401 17.27 -12.83 -8.36
N ARG A 402 17.53 -13.54 -7.27
CA ARG A 402 16.56 -13.84 -6.21
C ARG A 402 17.03 -13.23 -4.89
N PRO A 403 16.12 -12.95 -3.93
CA PRO A 403 16.50 -12.44 -2.61
C PRO A 403 17.55 -13.31 -1.90
N GLY A 404 17.46 -14.64 -2.04
CA GLY A 404 18.43 -15.58 -1.46
C GLY A 404 19.86 -15.43 -2.01
N ASP A 405 20.02 -15.04 -3.29
CA ASP A 405 21.34 -14.82 -3.89
C ASP A 405 22.04 -13.62 -3.21
N ILE A 406 21.27 -12.59 -2.89
CA ILE A 406 21.74 -11.36 -2.23
C ILE A 406 22.05 -11.61 -0.77
N LEU A 407 21.13 -12.31 -0.09
CA LEU A 407 21.33 -12.67 1.31
C LEU A 407 22.60 -13.51 1.46
N GLY A 408 22.81 -14.51 0.59
CA GLY A 408 24.02 -15.33 0.62
C GLY A 408 25.31 -14.54 0.35
N ALA A 409 25.28 -13.56 -0.56
CA ALA A 409 26.44 -12.69 -0.80
C ALA A 409 26.77 -11.81 0.42
N LEU A 410 25.75 -11.28 1.10
CA LEU A 410 25.92 -10.42 2.28
C LEU A 410 26.36 -11.20 3.52
N THR A 411 25.79 -12.37 3.78
CA THR A 411 26.11 -13.15 4.98
C THR A 411 27.30 -14.08 4.80
N GLY A 412 27.56 -14.54 3.58
CA GLY A 412 28.71 -15.36 3.23
C GLY A 412 29.96 -14.53 2.99
N GLU A 413 30.15 -14.11 1.74
CA GLU A 413 31.38 -13.41 1.31
C GLU A 413 31.60 -12.08 2.05
N ALA A 414 30.52 -11.34 2.32
CA ALA A 414 30.62 -10.05 2.99
C ALA A 414 30.57 -10.13 4.53
N GLY A 415 30.32 -11.31 5.12
CA GLY A 415 30.44 -11.57 6.56
C GLY A 415 29.51 -10.77 7.49
N PHE A 416 28.37 -10.29 7.00
CA PHE A 416 27.35 -9.64 7.85
C PHE A 416 26.39 -10.67 8.45
N THR A 417 25.74 -10.33 9.57
CA THR A 417 24.72 -11.21 10.14
C THR A 417 23.37 -11.00 9.44
N LYS A 418 22.48 -11.99 9.51
CA LYS A 418 21.15 -11.91 8.90
C LYS A 418 20.31 -10.80 9.51
N GLU A 419 20.50 -10.51 10.79
CA GLU A 419 19.77 -9.51 11.58
C GLU A 419 20.11 -8.08 11.12
N GLN A 420 21.29 -7.88 10.55
CA GLN A 420 21.73 -6.59 9.99
C GLN A 420 21.16 -6.33 8.58
N ILE A 421 20.46 -7.32 8.00
CA ILE A 421 19.92 -7.26 6.64
C ILE A 421 18.40 -7.25 6.73
N GLY A 422 17.80 -6.16 6.28
CA GLY A 422 16.36 -6.00 6.23
C GLY A 422 15.75 -6.55 4.94
N LYS A 423 14.66 -5.92 4.51
CA LYS A 423 13.91 -6.31 3.32
C LYS A 423 14.78 -6.22 2.05
N ILE A 424 14.72 -7.26 1.22
CA ILE A 424 15.34 -7.31 -0.11
C ILE A 424 14.22 -7.26 -1.15
N SER A 425 14.14 -6.15 -1.89
CA SER A 425 13.13 -5.91 -2.91
C SER A 425 13.75 -6.01 -4.30
N VAL A 426 13.49 -7.13 -5.00
CA VAL A 426 14.01 -7.39 -6.35
C VAL A 426 13.02 -6.86 -7.38
N MET A 427 13.37 -5.76 -8.04
CA MET A 427 12.61 -5.19 -9.15
C MET A 427 13.03 -5.81 -10.49
N GLU A 428 12.51 -5.32 -11.60
CA GLU A 428 12.82 -5.85 -12.93
C GLU A 428 14.29 -5.70 -13.31
N MET A 429 14.85 -4.49 -13.11
CA MET A 429 16.20 -4.08 -13.53
C MET A 429 17.15 -3.79 -12.36
N SER A 430 16.64 -3.74 -11.13
CA SER A 430 17.40 -3.33 -9.95
C SER A 430 16.93 -4.07 -8.73
N THR A 431 17.80 -4.17 -7.73
CA THR A 431 17.48 -4.75 -6.44
C THR A 431 17.77 -3.72 -5.36
N TYR A 432 16.83 -3.56 -4.43
CA TYR A 432 16.98 -2.69 -3.28
C TYR A 432 17.13 -3.51 -2.01
N ILE A 433 18.09 -3.13 -1.18
CA ILE A 433 18.51 -3.92 -0.02
C ILE A 433 18.51 -2.99 1.19
N ALA A 434 17.64 -3.23 2.16
CA ALA A 434 17.75 -2.57 3.46
C ALA A 434 18.90 -3.21 4.24
N VAL A 435 19.79 -2.39 4.78
CA VAL A 435 20.84 -2.83 5.73
C VAL A 435 20.88 -1.88 6.91
N ASP A 436 21.31 -2.39 8.07
CA ASP A 436 21.53 -1.56 9.25
C ASP A 436 22.44 -0.38 8.89
N ARG A 437 22.05 0.82 9.31
CA ARG A 437 22.77 2.06 9.01
C ARG A 437 24.25 1.97 9.40
N ALA A 438 24.57 1.26 10.47
CA ALA A 438 25.95 1.09 10.93
C ALA A 438 26.85 0.37 9.90
N ILE A 439 26.31 -0.56 9.12
CA ILE A 439 27.09 -1.36 8.16
C ILE A 439 27.01 -0.84 6.72
N GLY A 440 26.15 0.15 6.44
CA GLY A 440 25.82 0.55 5.08
C GLY A 440 27.02 0.82 4.16
N ARG A 441 28.02 1.57 4.62
CA ARG A 441 29.19 1.93 3.79
C ARG A 441 30.05 0.70 3.48
N GLU A 442 30.29 -0.13 4.49
CA GLU A 442 31.07 -1.35 4.33
C GLU A 442 30.33 -2.37 3.46
N ALA A 443 29.00 -2.47 3.59
CA ALA A 443 28.18 -3.33 2.75
C ALA A 443 28.26 -2.95 1.27
N VAL A 444 28.21 -1.66 0.94
CA VAL A 444 28.42 -1.18 -0.44
C VAL A 444 29.81 -1.57 -0.95
N LYS A 445 30.85 -1.36 -0.14
CA LYS A 445 32.22 -1.68 -0.52
C LYS A 445 32.37 -3.18 -0.82
N ARG A 446 31.98 -4.05 0.12
CA ARG A 446 32.10 -5.51 -0.03
C ARG A 446 31.29 -6.05 -1.20
N LEU A 447 30.08 -5.54 -1.43
CA LEU A 447 29.27 -5.98 -2.57
C LEU A 447 29.85 -5.57 -3.93
N ASN A 448 30.52 -4.41 -4.02
CA ASN A 448 31.18 -3.98 -5.27
C ASN A 448 32.50 -4.75 -5.52
N GLU A 449 33.19 -5.17 -4.45
CA GLU A 449 34.42 -5.99 -4.54
C GLU A 449 34.12 -7.47 -4.82
N GLY A 450 33.00 -7.97 -4.29
CA GLY A 450 32.57 -9.37 -4.38
C GLY A 450 31.75 -9.71 -5.62
N LYS A 451 31.03 -10.84 -5.55
CA LYS A 451 30.14 -11.31 -6.62
C LYS A 451 28.78 -11.71 -6.06
N VAL A 452 27.74 -11.43 -6.83
CA VAL A 452 26.40 -11.98 -6.60
C VAL A 452 26.15 -13.00 -7.71
N LYS A 453 25.88 -14.25 -7.33
CA LYS A 453 25.63 -15.34 -8.28
C LYS A 453 26.77 -15.48 -9.32
N GLY A 454 28.00 -15.34 -8.85
CA GLY A 454 29.21 -15.40 -9.69
C GLY A 454 29.43 -14.21 -10.63
N ARG A 455 28.62 -13.15 -10.56
CA ARG A 455 28.73 -11.95 -11.40
C ARG A 455 29.10 -10.73 -10.57
N LYS A 456 29.93 -9.85 -11.15
CA LYS A 456 30.17 -8.53 -10.56
C LYS A 456 28.90 -7.69 -10.63
N VAL A 457 28.62 -6.96 -9.57
CA VAL A 457 27.46 -6.08 -9.46
C VAL A 457 27.92 -4.66 -9.15
N ARG A 458 27.09 -3.68 -9.49
CA ARG A 458 27.31 -2.28 -9.11
C ARG A 458 26.29 -1.92 -8.05
N VAL A 459 26.79 -1.48 -6.90
CA VAL A 459 25.97 -1.12 -5.75
C VAL A 459 26.26 0.30 -5.33
N ARG A 460 25.22 1.09 -5.06
CA ARG A 460 25.33 2.40 -4.43
C ARG A 460 24.42 2.48 -3.21
N MET A 461 24.78 3.31 -2.24
CA MET A 461 23.85 3.69 -1.18
C MET A 461 22.90 4.76 -1.72
N LEU A 462 21.62 4.63 -1.42
CA LEU A 462 20.67 5.72 -1.59
C LEU A 462 20.76 6.60 -0.36
N THR A 463 21.20 7.84 -0.55
CA THR A 463 21.26 8.84 0.51
C THR A 463 20.11 9.82 0.35
N THR A 464 19.50 10.19 1.47
CA THR A 464 18.58 11.35 1.54
C THR A 464 19.36 12.66 1.55
N ASP A 465 20.65 12.61 1.91
CA ASP A 465 21.58 13.73 1.79
C ASP A 465 22.11 13.80 0.35
N GLN A 466 21.73 14.84 -0.38
CA GLN A 466 22.48 15.29 -1.57
C GLN A 466 23.64 16.16 -1.09
N ARG A 467 24.74 15.54 -0.65
CA ARG A 467 26.04 16.19 -0.56
C ARG A 467 27.13 15.27 -1.06
#